data_AF-A0A5C5FV72-F1
#
_entry.id   AF-A0A5C5FV72-F1
#
_cell.length_a   1.000
_cell.length_b   1.000
_cell.length_c   1.000
_cell.angle_alpha   90.00
_cell.angle_beta   90.00
_cell.angle_gamma   90.00
#
_symmetry.space_group_name_H-M   'P 1'
#
loop_
_entity.id
_entity.type
_entity.pdbx_description
1 polymer ?
#
loop_
_entity_poly.entity_id
_entity_poly.type
_entity_poly.pdbx_seq_one_letter_code
_entity_poly.pdbx_strand_id
1 'polypeptide(L)'
;MTAKVTLESLPELLRDDDRVQVAIVDIDGVLRGKVMAKAKFLSAARDGFGFCSVVHGWDSQDKPYEPELSVSNLANGYRDLVARVDLDTYRRTHTQPSIPLFLCTLLDPVTKEGLYADPRAVLQKVCKELEADGYEAMAGAEYEYFQFRETPASLYEKDFHNLTPLTKGMHGYSLLRPEVNGAYFHELFDNCAAMGIPIEGHHTETGPGVFESALAYCPVSRMADNAVLFKHVARTTGLAHGVVPTFMAKPYGDQPGCSGHVHLSLRDAEGRNVFAVREDEVESGREGAQYEDTKRISQVGEWFLAGILDGLPDIMPCLVPTVNG
;
A
#
# COMPACT_ATOMS: atom_id res chain seq x y z
N MET A 1 -9.84 12.45 -15.07
CA MET A 1 -8.93 11.34 -15.43
C MET A 1 -7.73 11.94 -16.15
N THR A 2 -6.53 11.76 -15.62
CA THR A 2 -5.29 12.03 -16.34
C THR A 2 -5.22 11.13 -17.58
N ALA A 3 -4.69 11.64 -18.69
CA ALA A 3 -4.51 10.85 -19.91
C ALA A 3 -3.68 9.59 -19.60
N LYS A 4 -4.06 8.45 -20.19
CA LYS A 4 -3.33 7.18 -20.01
C LYS A 4 -1.90 7.36 -20.50
N VAL A 5 -0.92 6.96 -19.69
CA VAL A 5 0.50 7.02 -20.05
C VAL A 5 0.82 5.82 -20.93
N THR A 6 1.32 6.08 -22.14
CA THR A 6 1.75 5.03 -23.08
C THR A 6 3.24 5.17 -23.40
N LEU A 7 3.82 4.17 -24.07
CA LEU A 7 5.21 4.22 -24.51
C LEU A 7 5.45 5.37 -25.49
N GLU A 8 4.45 5.70 -26.30
CA GLU A 8 4.48 6.79 -27.28
C GLU A 8 4.40 8.17 -26.61
N SER A 9 3.59 8.31 -25.54
CA SER A 9 3.46 9.58 -24.81
C SER A 9 4.62 9.82 -23.83
N LEU A 10 5.37 8.78 -23.47
CA LEU A 10 6.38 8.82 -22.41
C LEU A 10 7.51 9.84 -22.63
N PRO A 11 8.08 10.01 -23.85
CA PRO A 11 9.13 10.99 -24.08
C PRO A 11 8.68 12.44 -23.85
N GLU A 12 7.43 12.76 -24.21
CA GLU A 12 6.83 14.08 -24.02
C GLU A 12 6.42 14.31 -22.56
N LEU A 13 5.82 13.29 -21.92
CA LEU A 13 5.49 13.35 -20.48
C LEU A 13 6.73 13.67 -19.63
N LEU A 14 7.87 13.10 -19.99
CA LEU A 14 9.14 13.26 -19.28
C LEU A 14 10.03 14.33 -19.90
N ARG A 15 9.53 15.22 -20.77
CA ARG A 15 10.37 16.15 -21.54
C ARG A 15 11.30 17.00 -20.67
N ASP A 16 10.83 17.40 -19.49
CA ASP A 16 11.50 18.29 -18.55
C ASP A 16 12.26 17.52 -17.44
N ASP A 17 12.28 16.17 -17.50
CA ASP A 17 12.95 15.31 -16.52
C ASP A 17 14.27 14.74 -17.07
N ASP A 18 15.31 14.65 -16.22
CA ASP A 18 16.60 14.02 -16.57
C ASP A 18 16.76 12.60 -16.00
N ARG A 19 15.94 12.25 -15.01
CA ARG A 19 15.96 10.98 -14.28
C ARG A 19 14.57 10.56 -13.83
N VAL A 20 14.41 9.27 -13.59
CA VAL A 20 13.15 8.64 -13.19
C VAL A 20 13.45 7.65 -12.08
N GLN A 21 12.60 7.60 -11.05
CA GLN A 21 12.64 6.57 -10.03
C GLN A 21 11.75 5.40 -10.44
N VAL A 22 12.27 4.19 -10.27
CA VAL A 22 11.46 2.97 -10.34
C VAL A 22 11.54 2.22 -9.02
N ALA A 23 10.45 1.57 -8.64
CA ALA A 23 10.41 0.74 -7.44
C ALA A 23 9.59 -0.53 -7.66
N ILE A 24 9.95 -1.59 -6.94
CA ILE A 24 9.10 -2.75 -6.67
C ILE A 24 8.72 -2.74 -5.19
N VAL A 25 7.75 -3.56 -4.81
CA VAL A 25 7.35 -3.78 -3.42
C VAL A 25 7.86 -5.16 -3.02
N ASP A 26 8.68 -5.25 -1.97
CA ASP A 26 9.11 -6.55 -1.44
C ASP A 26 8.03 -7.20 -0.55
N ILE A 27 8.32 -8.39 -0.03
CA ILE A 27 7.35 -9.19 0.74
C ILE A 27 6.94 -8.53 2.06
N ASP A 28 7.78 -7.63 2.60
CA ASP A 28 7.52 -6.87 3.83
C ASP A 28 6.82 -5.52 3.55
N GLY A 29 6.46 -5.26 2.29
CA GLY A 29 5.81 -4.02 1.88
C GLY A 29 6.76 -2.82 1.81
N VAL A 30 8.07 -3.05 1.65
CA VAL A 30 9.08 -2.00 1.50
C VAL A 30 9.29 -1.69 0.02
N LEU A 31 9.36 -0.40 -0.33
CA LEU A 31 9.72 0.04 -1.67
C LEU A 31 11.21 -0.16 -1.91
N ARG A 32 11.55 -0.97 -2.92
CA ARG A 32 12.93 -1.27 -3.32
C ARG A 32 13.13 -0.82 -4.75
N GLY A 33 14.13 0.03 -5.00
CA GLY A 33 14.19 0.75 -6.27
C GLY A 33 15.52 1.39 -6.59
N LYS A 34 15.53 2.12 -7.70
CA LYS A 34 16.68 2.92 -8.13
C LYS A 34 16.22 4.13 -8.93
N VAL A 35 17.03 5.19 -8.89
CA VAL A 35 16.90 6.32 -9.80
C VAL A 35 17.74 6.03 -11.04
N MET A 36 17.15 6.20 -12.22
CA MET A 36 17.82 5.95 -13.50
C MET A 36 17.73 7.17 -14.41
N ALA A 37 18.76 7.38 -15.22
CA ALA A 37 18.73 8.42 -16.25
C ALA A 37 17.56 8.19 -17.22
N LYS A 38 16.91 9.27 -17.67
CA LYS A 38 15.74 9.23 -18.59
C LYS A 38 15.98 8.34 -19.81
N ALA A 39 17.15 8.42 -20.43
CA ALA A 39 17.49 7.60 -21.60
C ALA A 39 17.42 6.09 -21.31
N LYS A 40 17.94 5.66 -20.13
CA LYS A 40 17.86 4.27 -19.69
C LYS A 40 16.41 3.87 -19.37
N PHE A 41 15.65 4.76 -18.72
CA PHE A 41 14.25 4.52 -18.41
C PHE A 41 13.40 4.30 -19.66
N LEU A 42 13.57 5.12 -20.70
CA LEU A 42 12.81 4.94 -21.94
C LEU A 42 13.07 3.59 -22.63
N SER A 43 14.27 3.02 -22.48
CA SER A 43 14.54 1.64 -22.92
C SER A 43 13.90 0.62 -21.98
N ALA A 44 14.07 0.79 -20.67
CA ALA A 44 13.53 -0.12 -19.65
C ALA A 44 12.00 -0.18 -19.65
N ALA A 45 11.32 0.92 -20.01
CA ALA A 45 9.86 0.96 -20.15
C ALA A 45 9.37 0.04 -21.27
N ARG A 46 10.16 -0.16 -22.34
CA ARG A 46 9.81 -1.06 -23.46
C ARG A 46 10.17 -2.50 -23.15
N ASP A 47 11.40 -2.73 -22.72
CA ASP A 47 12.00 -4.07 -22.71
C ASP A 47 12.05 -4.71 -21.30
N GLY A 48 11.69 -3.93 -20.27
CA GLY A 48 12.00 -4.25 -18.89
C GLY A 48 13.50 -4.06 -18.58
N PHE A 49 13.89 -4.41 -17.36
CA PHE A 49 15.29 -4.37 -16.94
C PHE A 49 15.58 -5.42 -15.86
N GLY A 50 16.85 -5.76 -15.67
CA GLY A 50 17.29 -6.71 -14.64
C GLY A 50 17.09 -6.17 -13.22
N PHE A 51 16.52 -7.00 -12.35
CA PHE A 51 16.41 -6.76 -10.92
C PHE A 51 16.78 -8.02 -10.14
N CYS A 52 17.73 -7.92 -9.21
CA CYS A 52 18.24 -9.08 -8.47
C CYS A 52 17.13 -9.75 -7.64
N SER A 53 17.05 -11.08 -7.70
CA SER A 53 16.05 -11.86 -6.97
C SER A 53 16.16 -11.74 -5.44
N VAL A 54 17.30 -11.27 -4.91
CA VAL A 54 17.55 -11.11 -3.47
C VAL A 54 16.47 -10.29 -2.78
N VAL A 55 15.81 -9.40 -3.51
CA VAL A 55 14.75 -8.55 -2.99
C VAL A 55 13.56 -9.31 -2.42
N HIS A 56 13.36 -10.57 -2.84
CA HIS A 56 12.36 -11.49 -2.30
C HIS A 56 13.01 -12.69 -1.58
N GLY A 57 14.28 -12.57 -1.19
CA GLY A 57 15.05 -13.58 -0.47
C GLY A 57 15.61 -13.08 0.87
N TRP A 58 15.27 -11.86 1.28
CA TRP A 58 15.72 -11.23 2.52
C TRP A 58 14.56 -10.58 3.28
N ASP A 59 14.80 -10.22 4.54
CA ASP A 59 13.85 -9.45 5.35
C ASP A 59 14.02 -7.92 5.16
N SER A 60 13.17 -7.16 5.84
CA SER A 60 13.19 -5.68 5.86
C SER A 60 14.52 -5.05 6.34
N GLN A 61 15.43 -5.82 6.95
CA GLN A 61 16.78 -5.39 7.35
C GLN A 61 17.86 -5.81 6.35
N ASP A 62 17.46 -6.28 5.17
CA ASP A 62 18.32 -6.77 4.10
C ASP A 62 19.11 -8.03 4.51
N LYS A 63 18.60 -8.79 5.49
CA LYS A 63 19.19 -10.07 5.90
C LYS A 63 18.57 -11.21 5.10
N PRO A 64 19.36 -11.99 4.34
CA PRO A 64 18.86 -13.19 3.65
C PRO A 64 18.20 -14.17 4.62
N TYR A 65 17.08 -14.77 4.19
CA TYR A 65 16.41 -15.79 4.97
C TYR A 65 17.25 -17.07 5.10
N GLU A 66 17.11 -17.74 6.25
CA GLU A 66 17.76 -19.02 6.53
C GLU A 66 16.68 -20.05 6.92
N PRO A 67 16.48 -21.13 6.14
CA PRO A 67 17.17 -21.46 4.88
C PRO A 67 16.79 -20.52 3.73
N GLU A 68 17.69 -20.40 2.75
CA GLU A 68 17.44 -19.57 1.56
C GLU A 68 16.22 -20.07 0.76
N LEU A 69 15.52 -19.13 0.14
CA LEU A 69 14.31 -19.41 -0.63
C LEU A 69 14.63 -19.86 -2.06
N SER A 70 13.76 -20.66 -2.66
CA SER A 70 13.93 -21.13 -4.05
C SER A 70 14.00 -19.99 -5.08
N VAL A 71 13.30 -18.89 -4.81
CA VAL A 71 13.28 -17.69 -5.66
C VAL A 71 14.65 -17.02 -5.74
N SER A 72 15.44 -17.10 -4.67
CA SER A 72 16.69 -16.37 -4.51
C SER A 72 17.63 -17.07 -3.53
N ASN A 73 18.69 -17.68 -4.06
CA ASN A 73 19.65 -18.44 -3.27
C ASN A 73 21.02 -18.49 -3.95
N LEU A 74 22.03 -18.95 -3.22
CA LEU A 74 23.38 -19.10 -3.74
C LEU A 74 23.44 -20.06 -4.94
N ALA A 75 22.63 -21.12 -4.95
CA ALA A 75 22.65 -22.13 -6.02
C ALA A 75 22.16 -21.58 -7.37
N ASN A 76 21.21 -20.65 -7.37
CA ASN A 76 20.77 -19.94 -8.56
C ASN A 76 21.53 -18.62 -8.80
N GLY A 77 22.50 -18.29 -7.94
CA GLY A 77 23.38 -17.14 -8.06
C GLY A 77 22.69 -15.79 -7.85
N TYR A 78 21.59 -15.74 -7.10
CA TYR A 78 20.75 -14.54 -6.97
C TYR A 78 20.37 -13.96 -8.33
N ARG A 79 19.83 -14.83 -9.19
CA ARG A 79 19.56 -14.52 -10.61
C ARG A 79 18.78 -13.21 -10.79
N ASP A 80 19.07 -12.51 -11.88
CA ASP A 80 18.26 -11.36 -12.27
C ASP A 80 16.88 -11.80 -12.78
N LEU A 81 15.86 -11.15 -12.23
CA LEU A 81 14.47 -11.18 -12.68
C LEU A 81 14.23 -10.05 -13.67
N VAL A 82 13.11 -10.10 -14.39
CA VAL A 82 12.73 -9.02 -15.31
C VAL A 82 11.74 -8.09 -14.62
N ALA A 83 12.18 -6.88 -14.28
CA ALA A 83 11.29 -5.82 -13.82
C ALA A 83 10.60 -5.16 -15.02
N ARG A 84 9.28 -5.32 -15.11
CA ARG A 84 8.42 -4.65 -16.09
C ARG A 84 7.85 -3.38 -15.46
N VAL A 85 8.14 -2.24 -16.07
CA VAL A 85 7.59 -0.93 -15.66
C VAL A 85 6.08 -0.90 -15.94
N ASP A 86 5.30 -0.47 -14.95
CA ASP A 86 3.88 -0.24 -15.11
C ASP A 86 3.60 1.26 -15.33
N LEU A 87 3.25 1.63 -16.56
CA LEU A 87 3.07 3.03 -16.94
C LEU A 87 1.85 3.69 -16.28
N ASP A 88 0.83 2.90 -15.91
CA ASP A 88 -0.37 3.40 -15.22
C ASP A 88 -0.08 3.78 -13.75
N THR A 89 1.11 3.44 -13.27
CA THR A 89 1.61 3.82 -11.93
C THR A 89 2.41 5.10 -11.91
N TYR A 90 2.47 5.87 -13.00
CA TYR A 90 3.12 7.18 -13.00
C TYR A 90 2.65 8.05 -11.82
N ARG A 91 3.61 8.51 -11.01
CA ARG A 91 3.43 9.45 -9.90
C ARG A 91 4.49 10.54 -9.88
N ARG A 92 4.20 11.63 -9.18
CA ARG A 92 5.15 12.72 -8.90
C ARG A 92 4.86 13.27 -7.50
N THR A 93 5.89 13.59 -6.73
CA THR A 93 5.73 14.23 -5.41
C THR A 93 6.04 15.72 -5.50
N HIS A 94 5.49 16.52 -4.58
CA HIS A 94 5.91 17.92 -4.42
C HIS A 94 7.32 18.06 -3.87
N THR A 95 7.79 17.08 -3.10
CA THR A 95 9.14 17.09 -2.50
C THR A 95 10.24 16.78 -3.51
N GLN A 96 9.93 16.05 -4.59
CA GLN A 96 10.86 15.71 -5.66
C GLN A 96 10.16 15.86 -7.02
N PRO A 97 9.76 17.09 -7.39
CA PRO A 97 8.93 17.31 -8.57
C PRO A 97 9.68 17.05 -9.88
N SER A 98 11.01 16.87 -9.86
CA SER A 98 11.85 16.54 -11.01
C SER A 98 12.20 15.06 -11.13
N ILE A 99 11.64 14.20 -10.27
CA ILE A 99 11.91 12.76 -10.27
C ILE A 99 10.56 12.01 -10.21
N PRO A 100 9.96 11.71 -11.37
CA PRO A 100 8.74 10.91 -11.40
C PRO A 100 9.02 9.47 -10.97
N LEU A 101 8.00 8.83 -10.41
CA LEU A 101 8.03 7.47 -9.91
C LEU A 101 7.14 6.56 -10.74
N PHE A 102 7.64 5.36 -11.05
CA PHE A 102 6.87 4.25 -11.60
C PHE A 102 7.11 3.00 -10.75
N LEU A 103 6.05 2.24 -10.50
CA LEU A 103 6.16 0.91 -9.93
C LEU A 103 6.44 -0.13 -11.03
N CYS A 104 7.09 -1.22 -10.64
CA CYS A 104 7.40 -2.33 -11.51
C CYS A 104 6.80 -3.61 -10.94
N THR A 105 6.52 -4.56 -11.83
CA THR A 105 6.19 -5.95 -11.49
C THR A 105 7.34 -6.84 -11.93
N LEU A 106 7.78 -7.76 -11.08
CA LEU A 106 8.81 -8.72 -11.40
C LEU A 106 8.21 -9.92 -12.15
N LEU A 107 8.89 -10.32 -13.22
CA LEU A 107 8.54 -11.46 -14.05
C LEU A 107 9.64 -12.51 -14.00
N ASP A 108 9.25 -13.78 -14.11
CA ASP A 108 10.22 -14.85 -14.32
C ASP A 108 10.92 -14.65 -15.68
N PRO A 109 12.27 -14.73 -15.72
CA PRO A 109 13.02 -14.43 -16.94
C PRO A 109 12.76 -15.43 -18.08
N VAL A 110 12.32 -16.64 -17.77
CA VAL A 110 12.04 -17.71 -18.74
C VAL A 110 10.58 -17.69 -19.17
N THR A 111 9.64 -17.77 -18.24
CA THR A 111 8.20 -17.87 -18.58
C THR A 111 7.59 -16.51 -18.93
N LYS A 112 8.23 -15.41 -18.50
CA LYS A 112 7.70 -14.03 -18.60
C LYS A 112 6.39 -13.79 -17.85
N GLU A 113 5.98 -14.73 -17.02
CA GLU A 113 4.82 -14.60 -16.14
C GLU A 113 5.18 -13.83 -14.87
N GLY A 114 4.15 -13.29 -14.21
CA GLY A 114 4.31 -12.61 -12.92
C GLY A 114 4.93 -13.54 -11.88
N LEU A 115 5.94 -13.04 -11.17
CA LEU A 115 6.64 -13.83 -10.17
C LEU A 115 5.74 -14.10 -8.96
N TYR A 116 5.66 -15.35 -8.52
CA TYR A 116 4.83 -15.74 -7.36
C TYR A 116 5.24 -15.09 -6.03
N ALA A 117 6.49 -14.63 -5.93
CA ALA A 117 7.01 -13.95 -4.74
C ALA A 117 6.82 -12.42 -4.78
N ASP A 118 6.37 -11.88 -5.92
CA ASP A 118 6.04 -10.46 -6.04
C ASP A 118 4.56 -10.26 -5.62
N PRO A 119 4.28 -9.59 -4.48
CA PRO A 119 2.91 -9.41 -4.00
C PRO A 119 2.05 -8.64 -5.01
N ARG A 120 2.64 -7.73 -5.80
CA ARG A 120 1.94 -6.98 -6.85
C ARG A 120 1.54 -7.90 -8.00
N ALA A 121 2.40 -8.83 -8.39
CA ALA A 121 2.09 -9.82 -9.42
C ALA A 121 0.99 -10.78 -8.99
N VAL A 122 1.04 -11.26 -7.74
CA VAL A 122 0.00 -12.13 -7.16
C VAL A 122 -1.35 -11.42 -7.15
N LEU A 123 -1.40 -10.17 -6.69
CA LEU A 123 -2.64 -9.40 -6.68
C LEU A 123 -3.20 -9.17 -8.09
N GLN A 124 -2.34 -8.81 -9.05
CA GLN A 124 -2.76 -8.66 -10.45
C GLN A 124 -3.35 -9.94 -11.04
N LYS A 125 -2.86 -11.11 -10.64
CA LYS A 125 -3.43 -12.39 -11.06
C LYS A 125 -4.85 -12.57 -10.50
N VAL A 126 -5.04 -12.36 -9.21
CA VAL A 126 -6.36 -12.48 -8.56
C VAL A 126 -7.37 -11.47 -9.13
N CYS A 127 -6.95 -10.22 -9.39
CA CYS A 127 -7.83 -9.24 -10.02
C CYS A 127 -8.30 -9.71 -11.41
N LYS A 128 -7.42 -10.30 -12.22
CA LYS A 128 -7.80 -10.84 -13.53
C LYS A 128 -8.75 -12.02 -13.46
N GLU A 129 -8.62 -12.87 -12.43
CA GLU A 129 -9.54 -13.97 -12.19
C GLU A 129 -10.94 -13.44 -11.86
N LEU A 130 -11.05 -12.43 -10.99
CA LEU A 130 -12.32 -11.76 -10.69
C LEU A 130 -12.92 -11.04 -11.90
N GLU A 131 -12.10 -10.36 -12.70
CA GLU A 131 -12.53 -9.71 -13.94
C GLU A 131 -13.11 -10.73 -14.94
N ALA A 132 -12.52 -11.92 -15.02
CA ALA A 132 -13.03 -13.01 -15.87
C ALA A 132 -14.39 -13.55 -15.40
N ASP A 133 -14.65 -13.48 -14.09
CA ASP A 133 -15.95 -13.80 -13.48
C ASP A 133 -16.96 -12.65 -13.56
N GLY A 134 -16.59 -11.51 -14.17
CA GLY A 134 -17.45 -10.35 -14.36
C GLY A 134 -17.49 -9.38 -13.18
N TYR A 135 -16.51 -9.47 -12.26
CA TYR A 135 -16.40 -8.61 -11.10
C TYR A 135 -15.16 -7.72 -11.13
N GLU A 136 -15.29 -6.49 -10.67
CA GLU A 136 -14.16 -5.63 -10.33
C GLU A 136 -14.10 -5.43 -8.82
N ALA A 137 -12.95 -5.71 -8.22
CA ALA A 137 -12.75 -5.53 -6.79
C ALA A 137 -12.35 -4.09 -6.46
N MET A 138 -12.99 -3.53 -5.44
CA MET A 138 -12.76 -2.20 -4.91
C MET A 138 -12.27 -2.31 -3.46
N ALA A 139 -11.35 -1.43 -3.06
CA ALA A 139 -10.89 -1.35 -1.67
C ALA A 139 -10.75 0.09 -1.15
N GLY A 140 -11.07 0.26 0.13
CA GLY A 140 -10.69 1.37 1.02
C GLY A 140 -9.63 0.90 2.01
N ALA A 141 -8.73 1.78 2.45
CA ALA A 141 -7.74 1.45 3.48
C ALA A 141 -7.61 2.59 4.50
N GLU A 142 -7.65 2.25 5.79
CA GLU A 142 -7.45 3.18 6.90
C GLU A 142 -6.20 2.79 7.66
N TYR A 143 -5.25 3.71 7.79
CA TYR A 143 -4.03 3.47 8.54
C TYR A 143 -3.98 4.32 9.80
N GLU A 144 -3.87 3.65 10.94
CA GLU A 144 -3.47 4.26 12.20
C GLU A 144 -1.94 4.18 12.33
N TYR A 145 -1.30 5.24 12.84
CA TYR A 145 0.15 5.28 12.98
C TYR A 145 0.59 6.28 14.05
N PHE A 146 1.60 5.90 14.83
CA PHE A 146 2.20 6.75 15.86
C PHE A 146 3.19 7.72 15.26
N GLN A 147 3.14 8.95 15.74
CA GLN A 147 4.07 10.01 15.39
C GLN A 147 5.02 10.29 16.55
N PHE A 148 6.33 10.20 16.31
CA PHE A 148 7.35 10.52 17.31
C PHE A 148 8.15 11.75 16.90
N ARG A 149 8.41 12.66 17.84
CA ARG A 149 9.32 13.80 17.66
C ARG A 149 10.77 13.31 17.79
N GLU A 150 11.22 12.60 16.77
CA GLU A 150 12.50 11.91 16.72
C GLU A 150 13.13 12.09 15.33
N THR A 151 14.38 11.65 15.21
CA THR A 151 15.12 11.52 13.95
C THR A 151 15.67 10.11 13.85
N PRO A 152 16.08 9.63 12.66
CA PRO A 152 16.71 8.32 12.55
C PRO A 152 17.88 8.13 13.52
N ALA A 153 18.72 9.16 13.70
CA ALA A 153 19.82 9.13 14.66
C ALA A 153 19.34 8.98 16.11
N SER A 154 18.35 9.78 16.53
CA SER A 154 17.86 9.72 17.91
C SER A 154 17.14 8.40 18.24
N LEU A 155 16.55 7.71 17.25
CA LEU A 155 16.03 6.36 17.44
C LEU A 155 17.14 5.39 17.87
N TYR A 156 18.27 5.38 17.15
CA TYR A 156 19.41 4.50 17.48
C TYR A 156 20.09 4.90 18.80
N GLU A 157 20.23 6.20 19.07
CA GLU A 157 20.79 6.68 20.34
C GLU A 157 19.97 6.26 21.56
N LYS A 158 18.64 6.15 21.38
CA LYS A 158 17.72 5.70 22.42
C LYS A 158 17.47 4.19 22.39
N ASP A 159 18.15 3.46 21.51
CA ASP A 159 17.91 2.03 21.27
C ASP A 159 16.41 1.74 21.07
N PHE A 160 15.69 2.63 20.37
CA PHE A 160 14.25 2.55 20.10
C PHE A 160 13.33 2.59 21.35
N HIS A 161 13.85 2.96 22.52
CA HIS A 161 13.08 3.09 23.75
C HIS A 161 12.79 4.56 24.10
N ASN A 162 11.81 4.79 24.98
CA ASN A 162 11.51 6.12 25.54
C ASN A 162 11.35 7.22 24.46
N LEU A 163 10.73 6.88 23.34
CA LEU A 163 10.45 7.80 22.23
C LEU A 163 9.47 8.88 22.68
N THR A 164 9.64 10.09 22.18
CA THR A 164 8.78 11.23 22.52
C THR A 164 7.61 11.31 21.54
N PRO A 165 6.36 11.03 21.95
CA PRO A 165 5.21 11.15 21.05
C PRO A 165 5.01 12.62 20.64
N LEU A 166 4.53 12.83 19.42
CA LEU A 166 4.33 14.16 18.83
C LEU A 166 3.38 15.02 19.67
N THR A 167 2.34 14.38 20.22
CA THR A 167 1.41 14.94 21.20
C THR A 167 1.22 13.96 22.36
N LYS A 168 0.75 14.46 23.52
CA LYS A 168 0.51 13.64 24.72
C LYS A 168 -0.99 13.45 24.93
N GLY A 169 -1.38 12.32 25.54
CA GLY A 169 -2.75 12.04 25.97
C GLY A 169 -3.60 11.32 24.92
N MET A 170 -4.83 10.98 25.29
CA MET A 170 -5.83 10.32 24.44
C MET A 170 -6.72 11.36 23.78
N HIS A 171 -6.51 11.63 22.50
CA HIS A 171 -7.19 12.73 21.79
C HIS A 171 -7.70 12.30 20.42
N GLY A 172 -8.51 11.24 20.35
CA GLY A 172 -9.22 10.90 19.12
C GLY A 172 -10.11 12.05 18.64
N TYR A 173 -10.14 12.27 17.32
CA TYR A 173 -10.96 13.27 16.64
C TYR A 173 -10.76 14.73 17.12
N SER A 174 -9.56 15.07 17.60
CA SER A 174 -9.29 16.41 18.08
C SER A 174 -9.03 17.37 16.92
N LEU A 175 -9.75 18.49 16.89
CA LEU A 175 -9.46 19.60 15.97
C LEU A 175 -8.31 20.49 16.47
N LEU A 176 -8.05 20.52 17.78
CA LEU A 176 -7.03 21.39 18.36
C LEU A 176 -5.61 20.83 18.24
N ARG A 177 -5.46 19.50 18.33
CA ARG A 177 -4.13 18.85 18.36
C ARG A 177 -3.39 18.94 17.03
N PRO A 178 -4.04 18.80 15.86
CA PRO A 178 -3.41 19.06 14.56
C PRO A 178 -2.78 20.44 14.48
N GLU A 179 -3.44 21.49 14.97
CA GLU A 179 -2.96 22.89 14.90
C GLU A 179 -1.59 23.10 15.56
N VAL A 180 -1.27 22.32 16.61
CA VAL A 180 0.02 22.39 17.29
C VAL A 180 1.18 21.96 16.38
N ASN A 181 0.91 21.08 15.40
CA ASN A 181 1.87 20.60 14.40
C ASN A 181 1.30 20.78 12.98
N GLY A 182 0.56 21.88 12.75
CA GLY A 182 -0.27 22.06 11.56
C GLY A 182 0.50 21.97 10.24
N ALA A 183 1.74 22.48 10.19
CA ALA A 183 2.58 22.39 9.00
C ALA A 183 2.81 20.93 8.56
N TYR A 184 3.20 20.06 9.49
CA TYR A 184 3.38 18.63 9.21
C TYR A 184 2.06 17.96 8.84
N PHE A 185 1.00 18.24 9.61
CA PHE A 185 -0.31 17.62 9.44
C PHE A 185 -0.92 17.91 8.06
N HIS A 186 -0.89 19.17 7.62
CA HIS A 186 -1.45 19.57 6.33
C HIS A 186 -0.53 19.21 5.15
N GLU A 187 0.80 19.32 5.31
CA GLU A 187 1.72 18.96 4.23
C GLU A 187 1.66 17.46 3.89
N LEU A 188 1.38 16.60 4.87
CA LEU A 188 1.13 15.17 4.60
C LEU A 188 -0.06 14.98 3.66
N PHE A 189 -1.16 15.68 3.92
CA PHE A 189 -2.35 15.64 3.08
C PHE A 189 -2.05 16.11 1.65
N ASP A 190 -1.35 17.23 1.52
CA ASP A 190 -0.98 17.81 0.23
C ASP A 190 -0.01 16.91 -0.55
N ASN A 191 0.98 16.31 0.12
CA ASN A 191 1.94 15.41 -0.50
C ASN A 191 1.28 14.09 -0.96
N CYS A 192 0.28 13.59 -0.24
CA CYS A 192 -0.51 12.44 -0.67
C CYS A 192 -1.32 12.76 -1.92
N ALA A 193 -2.00 13.91 -1.95
CA ALA A 193 -2.74 14.37 -3.12
C ALA A 193 -1.82 14.52 -4.35
N ALA A 194 -0.62 15.08 -4.19
CA ALA A 194 0.39 15.18 -5.25
C ALA A 194 0.78 13.80 -5.80
N MET A 195 0.98 12.83 -4.90
CA MET A 195 1.30 11.44 -5.21
C MET A 195 0.06 10.66 -5.71
N GLY A 196 -1.06 11.31 -6.02
CA GLY A 196 -2.27 10.66 -6.51
C GLY A 196 -2.87 9.67 -5.52
N ILE A 197 -2.70 9.93 -4.22
CA ILE A 197 -3.26 9.18 -3.10
C ILE A 197 -4.31 10.08 -2.45
N PRO A 198 -5.57 10.03 -2.91
CA PRO A 198 -6.63 10.81 -2.29
C PRO A 198 -6.88 10.32 -0.86
N ILE A 199 -6.89 11.25 0.10
CA ILE A 199 -7.27 10.99 1.49
C ILE A 199 -8.70 11.50 1.70
N GLU A 200 -9.58 10.64 2.20
CA GLU A 200 -10.97 10.98 2.57
C GLU A 200 -11.05 11.58 3.98
N GLY A 201 -10.25 11.04 4.90
CA GLY A 201 -10.19 11.48 6.29
C GLY A 201 -8.77 11.50 6.81
N HIS A 202 -8.40 12.58 7.52
CA HIS A 202 -7.16 12.67 8.27
C HIS A 202 -7.44 13.35 9.60
N HIS A 203 -7.18 12.64 10.71
CA HIS A 203 -7.41 13.15 12.04
C HIS A 203 -6.45 12.55 13.05
N THR A 204 -6.48 13.08 14.28
CA THR A 204 -5.87 12.40 15.42
C THR A 204 -6.72 11.22 15.85
N GLU A 205 -6.08 10.14 16.28
CA GLU A 205 -6.75 8.96 16.80
C GLU A 205 -6.41 8.74 18.27
N THR A 206 -7.03 7.75 18.88
CA THR A 206 -6.95 7.44 20.30
C THR A 206 -5.56 6.93 20.66
N GLY A 207 -4.70 7.84 21.11
CA GLY A 207 -3.37 7.52 21.60
C GLY A 207 -2.46 8.75 21.59
N PRO A 208 -1.33 8.72 22.32
CA PRO A 208 -0.38 9.82 22.31
C PRO A 208 0.28 9.92 20.93
N GLY A 209 -0.01 11.00 20.20
CA GLY A 209 0.57 11.25 18.90
C GLY A 209 0.10 10.29 17.81
N VAL A 210 -1.07 9.64 17.94
CA VAL A 210 -1.59 8.76 16.89
C VAL A 210 -2.39 9.57 15.89
N PHE A 211 -2.13 9.38 14.60
CA PHE A 211 -2.97 9.85 13.51
C PHE A 211 -3.63 8.68 12.81
N GLU A 212 -4.78 8.94 12.20
CA GLU A 212 -5.41 8.06 11.23
C GLU A 212 -5.46 8.74 9.86
N SER A 213 -5.34 7.96 8.79
CA SER A 213 -5.60 8.42 7.44
C SER A 213 -6.39 7.39 6.66
N ALA A 214 -7.61 7.76 6.28
CA ALA A 214 -8.49 6.98 5.43
C ALA A 214 -8.22 7.34 3.95
N LEU A 215 -7.77 6.37 3.17
CA LEU A 215 -7.51 6.53 1.74
C LEU A 215 -8.81 6.32 0.96
N ALA A 216 -9.07 7.20 -0.01
CA ALA A 216 -10.28 7.11 -0.82
C ALA A 216 -10.34 5.79 -1.60
N TYR A 217 -11.50 5.16 -1.58
CA TYR A 217 -11.65 3.84 -2.19
C TYR A 217 -11.38 3.88 -3.71
N CYS A 218 -10.77 2.83 -4.22
CA CYS A 218 -10.47 2.69 -5.65
C CYS A 218 -10.33 1.20 -6.01
N PRO A 219 -10.11 0.83 -7.29
CA PRO A 219 -9.86 -0.57 -7.65
C PRO A 219 -8.71 -1.14 -6.82
N VAL A 220 -8.84 -2.39 -6.37
CA VAL A 220 -7.93 -3.00 -5.38
C VAL A 220 -6.45 -2.92 -5.80
N SER A 221 -6.15 -3.13 -7.07
CA SER A 221 -4.78 -3.02 -7.60
C SER A 221 -4.18 -1.63 -7.37
N ARG A 222 -4.98 -0.57 -7.58
CA ARG A 222 -4.60 0.81 -7.31
C ARG A 222 -4.53 1.10 -5.82
N MET A 223 -5.44 0.53 -5.02
CA MET A 223 -5.42 0.70 -3.56
C MET A 223 -4.15 0.09 -2.95
N ALA A 224 -3.71 -1.08 -3.41
CA ALA A 224 -2.45 -1.69 -2.96
C ALA A 224 -1.23 -0.79 -3.27
N ASP A 225 -1.16 -0.23 -4.48
CA ASP A 225 -0.12 0.75 -4.83
C ASP A 225 -0.20 2.00 -3.92
N ASN A 226 -1.40 2.54 -3.71
CA ASN A 226 -1.64 3.70 -2.85
C ASN A 226 -1.24 3.44 -1.39
N ALA A 227 -1.57 2.28 -0.85
CA ALA A 227 -1.28 1.87 0.52
C ALA A 227 0.23 1.88 0.83
N VAL A 228 1.03 1.25 -0.05
CA VAL A 228 2.49 1.21 0.12
C VAL A 228 3.10 2.60 -0.06
N LEU A 229 2.62 3.35 -1.07
CA LEU A 229 3.11 4.70 -1.33
C LEU A 229 2.70 5.69 -0.23
N PHE A 230 1.54 5.50 0.42
CA PHE A 230 1.10 6.33 1.54
C PHE A 230 2.08 6.22 2.70
N LYS A 231 2.47 4.99 3.09
CA LYS A 231 3.49 4.77 4.14
C LYS A 231 4.81 5.47 3.79
N HIS A 232 5.20 5.46 2.51
CA HIS A 232 6.38 6.18 2.04
C HIS A 232 6.23 7.70 2.13
N VAL A 233 5.10 8.26 1.70
CA VAL A 233 4.81 9.69 1.78
C VAL A 233 4.73 10.17 3.22
N ALA A 234 4.08 9.40 4.10
CA ALA A 234 4.01 9.67 5.53
C ALA A 234 5.41 9.76 6.14
N ARG A 235 6.26 8.75 5.89
CA ARG A 235 7.65 8.71 6.38
C ARG A 235 8.48 9.87 5.86
N THR A 236 8.47 10.11 4.55
CA THR A 236 9.29 11.17 3.94
C THR A 236 8.84 12.57 4.38
N THR A 237 7.52 12.81 4.45
CA THR A 237 6.97 14.07 4.98
C THR A 237 7.30 14.24 6.46
N GLY A 238 7.12 13.21 7.29
CA GLY A 238 7.45 13.27 8.71
C GLY A 238 8.92 13.61 8.94
N LEU A 239 9.82 12.91 8.25
CA LEU A 239 11.26 13.11 8.39
C LEU A 239 11.69 14.55 8.06
N ALA A 240 11.02 15.20 7.09
CA ALA A 240 11.26 16.61 6.77
C ALA A 240 10.88 17.57 7.92
N HIS A 241 10.00 17.14 8.82
CA HIS A 241 9.53 17.90 9.99
C HIS A 241 10.17 17.45 11.32
N GLY A 242 11.18 16.57 11.30
CA GLY A 242 11.75 15.99 12.52
C GLY A 242 10.75 15.11 13.27
N VAL A 243 9.90 14.41 12.51
CA VAL A 243 8.90 13.47 13.01
C VAL A 243 9.16 12.09 12.38
N VAL A 244 9.17 11.04 13.19
CA VAL A 244 9.22 9.66 12.72
C VAL A 244 7.82 9.05 12.86
N PRO A 245 7.09 8.87 11.75
CA PRO A 245 5.87 8.06 11.76
C PRO A 245 6.22 6.56 11.79
N THR A 246 5.46 5.79 12.58
CA THR A 246 5.55 4.33 12.59
C THR A 246 4.19 3.68 12.46
N PHE A 247 4.14 2.65 11.62
CA PHE A 247 2.98 1.78 11.37
C PHE A 247 3.11 0.45 12.13
N MET A 248 3.95 0.42 13.16
CA MET A 248 4.10 -0.74 14.03
C MET A 248 2.79 -0.98 14.78
N ALA A 249 2.34 -2.24 14.83
CA ALA A 249 1.02 -2.60 15.34
C ALA A 249 0.82 -2.25 16.82
N LYS A 250 1.86 -2.36 17.64
CA LYS A 250 1.77 -2.11 19.08
C LYS A 250 3.07 -1.51 19.64
N PRO A 251 3.34 -0.21 19.42
CA PRO A 251 4.56 0.43 19.93
C PRO A 251 4.60 0.51 21.46
N TYR A 252 3.43 0.58 22.10
CA TYR A 252 3.28 0.60 23.55
C TYR A 252 2.26 -0.45 23.99
N GLY A 253 2.64 -1.31 24.94
CA GLY A 253 1.75 -2.38 25.42
C GLY A 253 0.50 -1.89 26.16
N ASP A 254 0.56 -0.69 26.73
CA ASP A 254 -0.51 -0.07 27.53
C ASP A 254 -1.35 0.97 26.76
N GLN A 255 -1.07 1.20 25.48
CA GLN A 255 -1.83 2.11 24.60
C GLN A 255 -2.61 1.31 23.54
N PRO A 256 -3.62 1.88 22.87
CA PRO A 256 -4.23 1.28 21.68
C PRO A 256 -3.18 0.91 20.62
N GLY A 257 -3.48 -0.12 19.83
CA GLY A 257 -2.64 -0.52 18.71
C GLY A 257 -2.81 0.40 17.50
N CYS A 258 -2.07 0.11 16.45
CA CYS A 258 -2.27 0.68 15.12
C CYS A 258 -2.75 -0.40 14.18
N SER A 259 -3.93 -0.17 13.62
CA SER A 259 -4.56 -1.05 12.64
C SER A 259 -4.38 -0.54 11.21
N GLY A 260 -4.59 -1.46 10.27
CA GLY A 260 -4.71 -1.19 8.84
C GLY A 260 -6.05 -1.73 8.35
N HIS A 261 -7.16 -1.04 8.60
CA HIS A 261 -8.48 -1.52 8.20
C HIS A 261 -8.58 -1.56 6.67
N VAL A 262 -9.13 -2.65 6.14
CA VAL A 262 -9.36 -2.81 4.71
C VAL A 262 -10.85 -3.03 4.47
N HIS A 263 -11.46 -2.11 3.73
CA HIS A 263 -12.85 -2.20 3.32
C HIS A 263 -12.87 -2.78 1.91
N LEU A 264 -13.62 -3.86 1.68
CA LEU A 264 -13.69 -4.53 0.39
C LEU A 264 -15.12 -4.51 -0.17
N SER A 265 -15.24 -4.30 -1.47
CA SER A 265 -16.49 -4.55 -2.19
C SER A 265 -16.20 -5.06 -3.61
N LEU A 266 -17.19 -5.70 -4.21
CA LEU A 266 -17.16 -6.10 -5.61
C LEU A 266 -18.21 -5.30 -6.37
N ARG A 267 -17.91 -4.93 -7.62
CA ARG A 267 -18.88 -4.35 -8.55
C ARG A 267 -19.00 -5.16 -9.83
N ASP A 268 -20.19 -5.17 -10.41
CA ASP A 268 -20.43 -5.78 -11.72
C ASP A 268 -20.00 -4.86 -12.88
N ALA A 269 -20.17 -5.33 -14.12
CA ALA A 269 -19.85 -4.58 -15.34
C ALA A 269 -20.66 -3.28 -15.49
N GLU A 270 -21.84 -3.19 -14.85
CA GLU A 270 -22.66 -1.98 -14.79
C GLU A 270 -22.24 -1.02 -13.66
N GLY A 271 -21.25 -1.41 -12.85
CA GLY A 271 -20.72 -0.62 -11.74
C GLY A 271 -21.54 -0.71 -10.45
N ARG A 272 -22.49 -1.65 -10.35
CA ARG A 272 -23.33 -1.83 -9.15
C ARG A 272 -22.58 -2.64 -8.11
N ASN A 273 -22.67 -2.23 -6.84
CA ASN A 273 -22.10 -2.98 -5.72
C ASN A 273 -22.86 -4.30 -5.54
N VAL A 274 -22.18 -5.43 -5.77
CA VAL A 274 -22.81 -6.75 -5.74
C VAL A 274 -22.96 -7.31 -4.33
N PHE A 275 -22.41 -6.65 -3.30
CA PHE A 275 -22.66 -6.98 -1.89
C PHE A 275 -23.93 -6.32 -1.35
N ALA A 276 -24.46 -5.29 -2.03
CA ALA A 276 -25.69 -4.64 -1.63
C ALA A 276 -26.92 -5.49 -1.99
N VAL A 277 -27.94 -5.48 -1.13
CA VAL A 277 -29.28 -5.99 -1.46
C VAL A 277 -29.96 -5.10 -2.50
N ARG A 278 -31.04 -5.59 -3.11
CA ARG A 278 -31.85 -4.77 -4.03
C ARG A 278 -32.54 -3.64 -3.25
N GLU A 279 -32.86 -2.54 -3.93
CA GLU A 279 -33.48 -1.37 -3.28
C GLU A 279 -34.79 -1.71 -2.54
N ASP A 280 -35.61 -2.60 -3.09
CA ASP A 280 -36.85 -3.08 -2.48
C ASP A 280 -36.64 -4.05 -1.29
N GLU A 281 -35.41 -4.53 -1.09
CA GLU A 281 -35.01 -5.41 0.02
C GLU A 281 -34.33 -4.64 1.16
N VAL A 282 -34.03 -3.34 0.98
CA VAL A 282 -33.28 -2.54 1.98
C VAL A 282 -34.00 -2.50 3.32
N GLU A 283 -35.34 -2.45 3.35
CA GLU A 283 -36.14 -2.40 4.58
C GLU A 283 -36.57 -3.78 5.10
N SER A 284 -36.93 -4.71 4.22
CA SER A 284 -37.38 -6.06 4.60
C SER A 284 -36.23 -7.04 4.89
N GLY A 285 -35.09 -6.83 4.22
CA GLY A 285 -34.02 -7.82 4.10
C GLY A 285 -34.30 -8.77 2.93
N ARG A 286 -33.23 -9.42 2.45
CA ARG A 286 -33.28 -10.45 1.42
C ARG A 286 -33.94 -11.71 1.97
N GLU A 287 -34.90 -12.25 1.21
CA GLU A 287 -35.52 -13.55 1.51
C GLU A 287 -34.51 -14.69 1.31
N GLY A 288 -34.51 -15.67 2.22
CA GLY A 288 -33.60 -16.83 2.14
C GLY A 288 -32.17 -16.56 2.59
N ALA A 289 -31.92 -15.48 3.34
CA ALA A 289 -30.65 -15.31 4.07
C ALA A 289 -30.46 -16.46 5.09
N GLN A 290 -29.24 -16.97 5.22
CA GLN A 290 -28.95 -18.07 6.14
C GLN A 290 -29.06 -17.63 7.60
N TYR A 291 -28.76 -16.36 7.87
CA TYR A 291 -28.79 -15.75 9.19
C TYR A 291 -29.53 -14.40 9.16
N GLU A 292 -30.13 -14.03 10.30
CA GLU A 292 -30.79 -12.73 10.44
C GLU A 292 -29.81 -11.55 10.26
N ASP A 293 -28.57 -11.71 10.68
CA ASP A 293 -27.55 -10.66 10.60
C ASP A 293 -27.06 -10.41 9.16
N THR A 294 -27.21 -11.38 8.26
CA THR A 294 -26.77 -11.31 6.86
C THR A 294 -27.91 -10.93 5.90
N LYS A 295 -29.15 -10.74 6.37
CA LYS A 295 -30.27 -10.39 5.50
C LYS A 295 -30.15 -9.01 4.84
N ARG A 296 -29.23 -8.17 5.32
CA ARG A 296 -28.96 -6.81 4.79
C ARG A 296 -27.83 -6.77 3.75
N ILE A 297 -27.25 -7.92 3.43
CA ILE A 297 -26.27 -8.07 2.34
C ILE A 297 -26.81 -9.05 1.30
N SER A 298 -26.31 -8.93 0.07
CA SER A 298 -26.69 -9.85 -1.01
C SER A 298 -26.23 -11.27 -0.71
N GLN A 299 -26.72 -12.25 -1.49
CA GLN A 299 -26.23 -13.62 -1.40
C GLN A 299 -24.72 -13.71 -1.68
N VAL A 300 -24.22 -12.90 -2.63
CA VAL A 300 -22.78 -12.83 -2.96
C VAL A 300 -21.98 -12.26 -1.80
N GLY A 301 -22.49 -11.21 -1.14
CA GLY A 301 -21.85 -10.65 0.05
C GLY A 301 -21.80 -11.65 1.22
N GLU A 302 -22.87 -12.43 1.41
CA GLU A 302 -22.90 -13.50 2.41
C GLU A 302 -21.89 -14.61 2.10
N TRP A 303 -21.78 -15.03 0.84
CA TRP A 303 -20.77 -16.02 0.42
C TRP A 303 -19.34 -15.49 0.55
N PHE A 304 -19.12 -14.21 0.24
CA PHE A 304 -17.83 -13.57 0.43
C PHE A 304 -17.43 -13.56 1.90
N LEU A 305 -18.35 -13.17 2.81
CA LEU A 305 -18.12 -13.22 4.25
C LEU A 305 -17.82 -14.64 4.73
N ALA A 306 -18.56 -15.65 4.23
CA ALA A 306 -18.31 -17.04 4.55
C ALA A 306 -16.88 -17.47 4.14
N GLY A 307 -16.43 -17.07 2.94
CA GLY A 307 -15.07 -17.33 2.47
C GLY A 307 -14.00 -16.64 3.32
N ILE A 308 -14.24 -15.41 3.78
CA ILE A 308 -13.33 -14.76 4.74
C ILE A 308 -13.25 -15.56 6.03
N LEU A 309 -14.37 -15.95 6.62
CA LEU A 309 -14.38 -16.69 7.89
C LEU A 309 -13.69 -18.06 7.78
N ASP A 310 -13.87 -18.75 6.65
CA ASP A 310 -13.23 -20.04 6.37
C ASP A 310 -11.72 -19.89 6.16
N GLY A 311 -11.29 -18.93 5.34
CA GLY A 311 -9.89 -18.72 4.98
C GLY A 311 -9.07 -17.88 5.98
N LEU A 312 -9.70 -17.22 6.95
CA LEU A 312 -9.03 -16.30 7.87
C LEU A 312 -7.82 -16.93 8.59
N PRO A 313 -7.88 -18.18 9.10
CA PRO A 313 -6.73 -18.81 9.74
C PRO A 313 -5.52 -18.96 8.82
N ASP A 314 -5.74 -19.20 7.52
CA ASP A 314 -4.69 -19.43 6.54
C ASP A 314 -4.02 -18.12 6.08
N ILE A 315 -4.79 -17.02 6.03
CA ILE A 315 -4.29 -15.71 5.58
C ILE A 315 -3.82 -14.80 6.72
N MET A 316 -4.09 -15.16 7.98
CA MET A 316 -3.72 -14.33 9.14
C MET A 316 -2.23 -13.95 9.17
N PRO A 317 -1.27 -14.84 8.85
CA PRO A 317 0.14 -14.45 8.79
C PRO A 317 0.46 -13.37 7.77
N CYS A 318 -0.38 -13.20 6.73
CA CYS A 318 -0.23 -12.13 5.74
C CYS A 318 -0.82 -10.79 6.25
N LEU A 319 -1.86 -10.85 7.10
CA LEU A 319 -2.50 -9.67 7.68
C LEU A 319 -1.78 -9.16 8.92
N VAL A 320 -1.18 -10.07 9.68
CA VAL A 320 -0.42 -9.81 10.92
C VAL A 320 0.99 -10.40 10.77
N PRO A 321 1.85 -9.79 9.94
CA PRO A 321 3.10 -10.42 9.51
C PRO A 321 4.25 -10.28 10.52
N THR A 322 4.01 -9.75 11.72
CA THR A 322 5.07 -9.52 12.72
C THR A 322 4.67 -10.06 14.08
N VAL A 323 5.66 -10.44 14.89
CA VAL A 323 5.46 -10.88 16.28
C VAL A 323 4.74 -9.83 17.15
N ASN A 324 4.86 -8.55 16.78
CA ASN A 324 4.25 -7.44 17.53
C ASN A 324 2.75 -7.25 17.22
N GLY A 325 2.27 -7.81 16.12
CA GLY A 325 0.88 -7.74 15.71
C GLY A 325 -0.02 -8.76 16.40
#